data_AF-A0A8B8K1Z8-F1
#
_entry.id   AF-A0A8B8K1Z8-F1
#
_cell.length_a   1.000
_cell.length_b   1.000
_cell.length_c   1.000
_cell.angle_alpha   90.00
_cell.angle_beta   90.00
_cell.angle_gamma   90.00
#
_symmetry.space_group_name_H-M   'P 1'
#
loop_
_entity.id
_entity.type
_entity.pdbx_description
1 polymer ?
#
loop_
_entity_poly.entity_id
_entity_poly.type
_entity_poly.pdbx_seq_one_letter_code
_entity_poly.pdbx_strand_id
1 'polypeptide(L)'
;MHMTTLHSSSSAAESAMEDPSNHHRSKKHRRRSTTTTTITVSTTTGESDGEAEEAEDGDPEMWATLNKGFRQVQSVLDRNRLLIQQVNENQQSRIHDNMVKNVSLIQELNGNISKVVSLYSDLNNNFSNVCQPRSKSSSNRRDQ
;
A
#
# COMPACT_ATOMS: atom_id res chain seq x y z
N MET A 1 -45.55 -53.77 46.38
CA MET A 1 -46.81 -53.38 45.72
C MET A 1 -46.78 -51.89 45.49
N HIS A 2 -47.23 -51.47 44.31
CA HIS A 2 -47.21 -50.11 43.76
C HIS A 2 -48.26 -49.16 44.37
N MET A 3 -48.12 -47.87 43.96
CA MET A 3 -49.13 -46.82 43.71
C MET A 3 -49.24 -45.73 44.80
N THR A 4 -48.71 -44.51 44.58
CA THR A 4 -49.30 -43.31 43.89
C THR A 4 -50.51 -42.75 44.65
N THR A 5 -50.64 -41.43 44.94
CA THR A 5 -50.94 -40.27 44.06
C THR A 5 -50.80 -38.95 44.85
N LEU A 6 -50.06 -37.93 44.37
CA LEU A 6 -50.46 -36.73 43.58
C LEU A 6 -51.40 -35.69 44.23
N HIS A 7 -50.90 -34.45 44.36
CA HIS A 7 -51.58 -33.15 44.17
C HIS A 7 -50.60 -31.99 44.46
N SER A 8 -50.16 -31.25 43.41
CA SER A 8 -50.56 -29.85 43.06
C SER A 8 -49.73 -28.79 43.82
N SER A 9 -49.14 -27.71 43.26
CA SER A 9 -49.41 -26.85 42.09
C SER A 9 -48.13 -26.07 41.72
N SER A 10 -47.82 -25.89 40.43
CA SER A 10 -47.96 -24.66 39.61
C SER A 10 -47.21 -23.39 40.05
N SER A 11 -46.32 -22.88 39.20
CA SER A 11 -46.47 -21.51 38.65
C SER A 11 -45.47 -21.25 37.51
N ALA A 12 -45.99 -20.78 36.38
CA ALA A 12 -45.26 -20.24 35.25
C ALA A 12 -45.07 -18.73 35.43
N ALA A 13 -43.94 -18.19 34.96
CA ALA A 13 -43.87 -16.80 34.52
C ALA A 13 -42.75 -16.65 33.49
N GLU A 14 -43.16 -16.30 32.28
CA GLU A 14 -42.35 -15.69 31.24
C GLU A 14 -41.47 -14.57 31.82
N SER A 15 -40.21 -14.49 31.40
CA SER A 15 -39.50 -13.21 31.40
C SER A 15 -39.43 -12.70 29.98
N ALA A 16 -40.46 -11.94 29.64
CA ALA A 16 -40.46 -10.98 28.56
C ALA A 16 -39.35 -9.94 28.82
N MET A 17 -38.50 -9.73 27.82
CA MET A 17 -37.54 -8.63 27.82
C MET A 17 -37.83 -7.83 26.54
N GLU A 18 -38.76 -6.90 26.65
CA GLU A 18 -39.00 -5.87 25.64
C GLU A 18 -39.03 -4.52 26.36
N ASP A 19 -38.07 -3.64 26.07
CA ASP A 19 -38.34 -2.26 25.63
C ASP A 19 -37.01 -1.55 25.25
N PRO A 20 -36.85 -1.13 23.99
CA PRO A 20 -35.84 -0.18 23.54
C PRO A 20 -36.38 1.25 23.61
N SER A 21 -35.89 2.05 24.56
CA SER A 21 -36.15 3.50 24.61
C SER A 21 -34.81 4.26 24.66
N ASN A 22 -34.22 4.77 23.57
CA ASN A 22 -34.60 5.79 22.58
C ASN A 22 -33.96 7.16 22.90
N HIS A 23 -33.61 7.89 21.82
CA HIS A 23 -33.30 9.34 21.71
C HIS A 23 -31.84 9.81 21.74
N HIS A 24 -31.26 10.08 20.56
CA HIS A 24 -31.30 11.45 20.01
C HIS A 24 -30.88 11.57 18.54
N ARG A 25 -31.69 12.34 17.81
CA ARG A 25 -31.55 12.76 16.41
C ARG A 25 -30.25 13.52 16.16
N SER A 26 -29.61 13.27 15.02
CA SER A 26 -29.30 14.36 14.06
C SER A 26 -28.86 13.81 12.70
N LYS A 27 -29.48 14.35 11.66
CA LYS A 27 -29.09 14.19 10.26
C LYS A 27 -27.77 14.93 10.04
N LYS A 28 -26.77 14.28 9.44
CA LYS A 28 -25.86 15.00 8.53
C LYS A 28 -25.16 14.05 7.56
N HIS A 29 -25.32 14.38 6.28
CA HIS A 29 -24.65 13.81 5.13
C HIS A 29 -23.15 13.60 5.37
N ARG A 30 -22.67 12.36 5.25
CA ARG A 30 -21.23 12.10 5.10
C ARG A 30 -20.95 11.74 3.66
N ARG A 31 -20.46 12.76 2.93
CA ARG A 31 -19.94 12.62 1.58
C ARG A 31 -18.85 11.55 1.57
N ARG A 32 -19.03 10.56 0.70
CA ARG A 32 -17.99 9.67 0.20
C ARG A 32 -16.90 10.54 -0.42
N SER A 33 -15.76 10.64 0.25
CA SER A 33 -14.56 11.24 -0.32
C SER A 33 -13.78 10.12 -1.00
N THR A 34 -13.85 10.09 -2.32
CA THR A 34 -12.83 9.48 -3.17
C THR A 34 -11.53 10.22 -2.89
N THR A 35 -10.55 9.56 -2.27
CA THR A 35 -9.19 10.09 -2.18
C THR A 35 -8.55 9.95 -3.56
N THR A 36 -8.79 10.93 -4.42
CA THR A 36 -7.90 11.19 -5.55
C THR A 36 -6.67 11.84 -4.94
N THR A 37 -5.56 11.11 -4.87
CA THR A 37 -4.25 11.68 -4.55
C THR A 37 -3.81 12.52 -5.74
N THR A 38 -4.31 13.75 -5.83
CA THR A 38 -3.71 14.77 -6.69
C THR A 38 -2.40 15.16 -6.04
N ILE A 39 -1.28 14.78 -6.65
CA ILE A 39 0.03 15.27 -6.27
C ILE A 39 0.05 16.76 -6.62
N THR A 40 -0.27 17.62 -5.65
CA THR A 40 -0.02 19.05 -5.75
C THR A 40 1.46 19.26 -5.52
N VAL A 41 2.21 19.55 -6.58
CA VAL A 41 3.56 20.09 -6.47
C VAL A 41 3.43 21.46 -5.79
N SER A 42 3.85 21.53 -4.54
CA SER A 42 3.97 22.80 -3.83
C SER A 42 5.24 23.49 -4.32
N THR A 43 5.11 24.42 -5.26
CA THR A 43 6.12 25.45 -5.50
C THR A 43 6.11 26.38 -4.30
N THR A 44 7.08 26.21 -3.40
CA THR A 44 7.38 27.20 -2.37
C THR A 44 8.07 28.38 -3.04
N THR A 45 7.29 29.36 -3.49
CA THR A 45 7.79 30.71 -3.77
C THR A 45 8.18 31.34 -2.44
N GLY A 46 9.40 31.03 -1.99
CA GLY A 46 10.12 31.83 -1.01
C GLY A 46 10.87 32.91 -1.79
N GLU A 47 10.46 34.15 -1.61
CA GLU A 47 11.22 35.33 -2.02
C GLU A 47 12.54 35.33 -1.23
N SER A 48 13.63 34.97 -1.90
CA SER A 48 14.99 35.12 -1.41
C SER A 48 15.84 35.57 -2.58
N ASP A 49 16.18 36.87 -2.60
CA ASP A 49 17.19 37.45 -3.48
C ASP A 49 18.53 36.77 -3.22
N GLY A 50 18.85 35.82 -4.09
CA GLY A 50 20.09 35.07 -4.11
C GLY A 50 20.03 34.22 -5.37
N GLU A 51 21.04 34.38 -6.21
CA GLU A 51 21.10 33.94 -7.61
C GLU A 51 20.30 32.67 -7.89
N ALA A 52 19.39 32.77 -8.87
CA ALA A 52 18.76 31.60 -9.45
C ALA A 52 19.88 30.73 -10.04
N GLU A 53 20.44 29.84 -9.21
CA GLU A 53 20.98 28.58 -9.67
C GLU A 53 19.89 28.03 -10.58
N GLU A 54 20.12 28.12 -11.90
CA GLU A 54 19.26 27.49 -12.88
C GLU A 54 19.06 26.07 -12.37
N ALA A 55 17.83 25.76 -11.94
CA ALA A 55 17.47 24.38 -11.66
C ALA A 55 17.78 23.66 -12.96
N GLU A 56 18.93 22.99 -13.01
CA GLU A 56 19.37 22.20 -14.15
C GLU A 56 18.23 21.21 -14.33
N ASP A 57 17.37 21.49 -15.32
CA ASP A 57 16.22 20.67 -15.65
C ASP A 57 16.82 19.32 -16.00
N GLY A 58 16.84 18.43 -15.00
CA GLY A 58 17.57 17.19 -15.07
C GLY A 58 17.16 16.46 -16.35
N ASP A 59 18.13 15.86 -17.03
CA ASP A 59 17.93 15.25 -18.34
C ASP A 59 16.57 14.51 -18.42
N PRO A 60 15.64 14.95 -19.29
CA PRO A 60 14.32 14.34 -19.44
C PRO A 60 14.37 12.83 -19.69
N GLU A 61 15.45 12.34 -20.33
CA GLU A 61 15.68 10.91 -20.57
C GLU A 61 15.98 10.16 -19.26
N MET A 62 16.73 10.77 -18.34
CA MET A 62 17.02 10.20 -17.03
C MET A 62 15.76 10.14 -16.15
N TRP A 63 14.93 11.17 -16.18
CA TRP A 63 13.63 11.16 -15.50
C TRP A 63 12.67 10.11 -16.07
N ALA A 64 12.67 9.90 -17.39
CA ALA A 64 11.89 8.84 -18.02
C ALA A 64 12.35 7.45 -17.53
N THR A 65 13.65 7.24 -17.39
CA THR A 65 14.24 5.99 -16.89
C THR A 65 13.86 5.72 -15.43
N LEU A 66 13.96 6.73 -14.55
CA LEU A 66 13.50 6.65 -13.16
C LEU A 66 12.01 6.30 -13.07
N ASN A 67 11.15 7.02 -13.80
CA ASN A 67 9.72 6.75 -13.84
C ASN A 67 9.40 5.32 -14.30
N LYS A 68 10.11 4.82 -15.31
CA LYS A 68 9.97 3.43 -15.77
C LYS A 68 10.34 2.44 -14.67
N GLY A 69 11.46 2.65 -13.98
CA GLY A 69 11.89 1.77 -12.89
C GLY A 69 10.89 1.75 -11.73
N PHE A 70 10.34 2.91 -11.34
CA PHE A 70 9.28 2.97 -10.32
C PHE A 70 8.03 2.20 -10.73
N ARG A 71 7.57 2.32 -11.99
CA ARG A 71 6.42 1.54 -12.49
C ARG A 71 6.70 0.04 -12.48
N GLN A 72 7.93 -0.38 -12.73
CA GLN A 72 8.31 -1.80 -12.64
C GLN A 72 8.27 -2.29 -11.20
N VAL A 73 8.82 -1.54 -10.24
CA VAL A 73 8.73 -1.87 -8.82
C VAL A 73 7.27 -1.99 -8.37
N GLN A 74 6.43 -1.00 -8.72
CA GLN A 74 5.00 -1.02 -8.42
C GLN A 74 4.32 -2.28 -8.95
N SER A 75 4.57 -2.64 -10.22
CA SER A 75 3.99 -3.84 -10.83
C SER A 75 4.38 -5.13 -10.08
N VAL A 76 5.61 -5.23 -9.59
CA VAL A 76 6.06 -6.39 -8.81
C VAL A 76 5.40 -6.42 -7.43
N LEU A 77 5.25 -5.27 -6.77
CA LEU A 77 4.58 -5.17 -5.48
C LEU A 77 3.08 -5.46 -5.56
N ASP A 78 2.42 -5.01 -6.63
CA ASP A 78 1.02 -5.34 -6.92
C ASP A 78 0.85 -6.85 -7.11
N ARG A 79 1.79 -7.50 -7.80
CA ARG A 79 1.79 -8.96 -7.91
C ARG A 79 1.97 -9.64 -6.55
N ASN A 80 2.88 -9.16 -5.70
CA ASN A 80 3.05 -9.68 -4.34
C ASN A 80 1.77 -9.57 -3.51
N ARG A 81 1.03 -8.46 -3.64
CA ARG A 81 -0.26 -8.29 -2.96
C ARG A 81 -1.24 -9.40 -3.35
N LEU A 82 -1.34 -9.72 -4.65
CA LEU A 82 -2.22 -10.78 -5.13
C LEU A 82 -1.76 -12.17 -4.68
N LEU A 83 -0.46 -12.44 -4.68
CA LEU A 83 0.11 -13.70 -4.20
C LEU A 83 -0.20 -13.93 -2.72
N ILE A 84 0.00 -12.91 -1.87
CA ILE A 84 -0.31 -12.96 -0.44
C ILE A 84 -1.80 -13.21 -0.23
N GLN A 85 -2.65 -12.53 -0.99
CA GLN A 85 -4.09 -12.76 -0.93
C GLN A 85 -4.45 -14.21 -1.26
N GLN A 86 -3.89 -14.78 -2.32
CA GLN A 86 -4.13 -16.18 -2.70
C GLN A 86 -3.62 -17.17 -1.66
N VAL A 87 -2.46 -16.92 -1.06
CA VAL A 87 -1.93 -17.74 0.04
C VAL A 87 -2.89 -17.73 1.24
N ASN A 88 -3.42 -16.55 1.59
CA ASN A 88 -4.38 -16.40 2.68
C ASN A 88 -5.71 -17.10 2.37
N GLU A 89 -6.23 -16.97 1.15
CA GLU A 89 -7.45 -17.66 0.70
C GLU A 89 -7.29 -19.19 0.76
N ASN A 90 -6.14 -19.71 0.29
CA ASN A 90 -5.83 -21.13 0.38
C ASN A 90 -5.80 -21.61 1.83
N GLN A 91 -5.18 -20.83 2.73
CA GLN A 91 -5.12 -21.16 4.16
C GLN A 91 -6.50 -21.13 4.83
N GLN A 92 -7.34 -20.15 4.47
CA GLN A 92 -8.70 -20.05 4.98
C GLN A 92 -9.61 -21.19 4.48
N SER A 93 -9.38 -21.68 3.25
CA SER A 93 -10.15 -22.79 2.67
C SER A 93 -9.93 -24.12 3.39
N ARG A 94 -8.76 -24.31 4.03
CA ARG A 94 -8.33 -25.56 4.68
C ARG A 94 -8.33 -26.79 3.74
N ILE A 95 -8.36 -26.57 2.43
CA ILE A 95 -8.27 -27.63 1.42
C ILE A 95 -6.79 -27.96 1.22
N HIS A 96 -6.43 -29.23 1.44
CA HIS A 96 -5.04 -29.70 1.34
C HIS A 96 -4.39 -29.34 -0.01
N ASP A 97 -5.09 -29.58 -1.12
CA ASP A 97 -4.56 -29.30 -2.45
C ASP A 97 -4.27 -27.82 -2.70
N ASN A 98 -5.04 -26.92 -2.07
CA ASN A 98 -4.78 -25.48 -2.13
C ASN A 98 -3.58 -25.09 -1.27
N MET A 99 -3.39 -25.73 -0.11
CA MET A 99 -2.20 -25.51 0.72
C MET A 99 -0.91 -25.93 0.00
N VAL A 100 -0.94 -26.99 -0.81
CA VAL A 100 0.21 -27.38 -1.64
C VAL A 100 0.59 -26.28 -2.64
N LYS A 101 -0.39 -25.57 -3.21
CA LYS A 101 -0.13 -24.42 -4.11
C LYS A 101 0.54 -23.24 -3.41
N ASN A 102 0.44 -23.11 -2.08
CA ASN A 102 1.13 -22.03 -1.36
C ASN A 102 2.65 -22.11 -1.53
N VAL A 103 3.21 -23.30 -1.75
CA VAL A 103 4.65 -23.47 -1.98
C VAL A 103 5.09 -22.69 -3.22
N SER A 104 4.39 -22.84 -4.36
CA SER A 104 4.75 -22.12 -5.58
C SER A 104 4.47 -20.62 -5.48
N LEU A 105 3.36 -20.24 -4.82
CA LEU A 105 3.04 -18.82 -4.59
C LEU A 105 4.09 -18.11 -3.73
N ILE A 106 4.58 -18.76 -2.67
CA ILE A 106 5.63 -18.24 -1.79
C ILE A 106 6.98 -18.20 -2.52
N GLN A 107 7.29 -19.21 -3.33
CA GLN A 107 8.48 -19.18 -4.19
C GLN A 107 8.45 -17.98 -5.16
N GLU A 108 7.31 -17.71 -5.78
CA GLU A 108 7.15 -16.54 -6.65
C GLU A 108 7.33 -15.23 -5.85
N LEU A 109 6.77 -15.14 -4.64
CA LEU A 109 6.93 -13.99 -3.75
C LEU A 109 8.41 -13.75 -3.41
N ASN A 110 9.16 -14.80 -3.07
CA ASN A 110 10.60 -14.71 -2.79
C ASN A 110 11.40 -14.28 -4.03
N GLY A 111 11.03 -14.77 -5.22
CA GLY A 111 11.61 -14.31 -6.48
C GLY A 111 11.35 -12.83 -6.72
N ASN A 112 10.14 -12.36 -6.44
CA ASN A 112 9.77 -10.96 -6.56
C ASN A 112 10.53 -10.06 -5.57
N ILE A 113 10.82 -10.53 -4.35
CA ILE A 113 11.70 -9.78 -3.41
C ILE A 113 13.06 -9.55 -4.04
N SER A 114 13.68 -10.60 -4.59
CA SER A 114 14.99 -10.49 -5.26
C SER A 114 14.94 -9.52 -6.43
N LYS A 115 13.86 -9.58 -7.23
CA LYS A 115 13.64 -8.65 -8.35
C LYS A 115 13.50 -7.20 -7.90
N VAL A 116 12.77 -6.94 -6.82
CA VAL A 116 12.62 -5.59 -6.25
C VAL A 116 13.98 -5.05 -5.80
N VAL A 117 14.80 -5.88 -5.13
CA VAL A 117 16.15 -5.48 -4.74
C VAL A 117 16.99 -5.08 -5.96
N SER A 118 16.97 -5.87 -7.04
CA SER A 118 17.67 -5.52 -8.28
C SER A 118 17.17 -4.21 -8.90
N LEU A 119 15.84 -4.03 -9.01
CA LEU A 119 15.25 -2.81 -9.55
C LEU A 119 15.63 -1.57 -8.74
N TYR A 120 15.69 -1.68 -7.40
CA TYR A 120 16.13 -0.59 -6.55
C TYR A 120 17.62 -0.29 -6.71
N SER A 121 18.46 -1.30 -6.90
CA SER A 121 19.88 -1.10 -7.21
C SER A 121 20.03 -0.31 -8.52
N ASP A 122 19.27 -0.67 -9.55
CA ASP A 122 19.28 0.04 -10.83
C ASP A 122 18.79 1.48 -10.67
N LEU A 123 17.68 1.70 -9.96
CA LEU A 123 17.15 3.03 -9.66
C LEU A 123 18.17 3.90 -8.91
N ASN A 124 18.85 3.34 -7.91
CA ASN A 124 19.85 4.06 -7.13
C ASN A 124 21.07 4.45 -7.99
N ASN A 125 21.52 3.57 -8.89
CA ASN A 125 22.58 3.88 -9.83
C ASN A 125 22.18 5.00 -10.80
N ASN A 126 20.96 4.93 -11.35
CA ASN A 126 20.43 5.98 -12.22
C ASN A 126 20.33 7.33 -11.49
N PHE A 127 19.81 7.34 -10.26
CA PHE A 127 19.74 8.55 -9.45
C PHE A 127 21.12 9.14 -9.12
N SER A 128 22.09 8.28 -8.77
CA SER A 128 23.46 8.72 -8.50
C SER A 128 24.11 9.37 -9.71
N ASN A 129 23.80 8.90 -10.92
CA ASN A 129 24.28 9.50 -12.16
C ASN A 129 23.63 10.87 -12.45
N VAL A 130 22.35 11.05 -12.09
CA VAL A 130 21.64 12.33 -12.23
C VAL A 130 22.19 13.38 -11.27
N CYS A 131 22.49 12.99 -10.03
CA CYS A 131 22.93 13.92 -8.99
C CYS A 131 24.44 14.15 -8.94
N GLN A 132 25.23 13.49 -9.79
CA GLN A 132 26.67 13.77 -9.87
C GLN A 132 26.88 15.14 -10.53
N PRO A 133 27.51 16.11 -9.85
CA PRO A 133 27.86 17.37 -10.49
C PRO A 133 28.79 17.05 -11.66
N ARG A 134 28.36 17.39 -12.88
CA ARG A 134 29.22 17.36 -14.07
C ARG A 134 30.33 18.36 -13.80
N SER A 135 31.45 17.89 -13.23
CA SER A 135 32.66 18.68 -13.15
C SER A 135 33.09 19.00 -14.58
N LYS A 136 32.69 20.18 -15.06
CA LYS A 136 33.22 20.75 -16.29
C LYS A 136 34.71 20.84 -16.07
N SER A 137 35.47 19.98 -16.74
CA SER A 137 36.91 20.11 -16.87
C SER A 137 37.19 21.46 -17.55
N SER A 138 37.37 22.50 -16.75
CA SER A 138 37.93 23.78 -17.16
C SER A 138 39.42 23.59 -17.42
N SER A 139 39.74 22.84 -18.47
CA SER A 139 41.09 22.70 -19.00
C SER A 139 41.40 23.96 -19.82
N ASN A 140 41.71 25.03 -19.09
CA ASN A 140 42.76 26.02 -19.38
C ASN A 140 43.15 26.13 -20.88
N ARG A 141 42.45 26.99 -21.64
CA ARG A 141 43.02 27.61 -22.85
C ARG A 141 43.43 29.04 -22.52
N ARG A 142 44.53 29.15 -21.77
CA ARG A 142 45.41 30.30 -21.89
C ARG A 142 46.48 29.94 -22.91
N ASP A 143 46.83 30.95 -23.71
CA ASP A 143 47.92 31.01 -24.68
C ASP A 143 47.61 30.46 -26.08
N GLN A 144 47.17 31.38 -26.95
CA GLN A 144 47.93 31.82 -28.14
C GLN A 144 47.36 33.11 -28.73
#